data_AF-A0A291Q518-F1
#
_entry.id   AF-A0A291Q518-F1
#
_cell.length_a   1.000
_cell.length_b   1.000
_cell.length_c   1.000
_cell.angle_alpha   90.00
_cell.angle_beta   90.00
_cell.angle_gamma   90.00
#
_symmetry.space_group_name_H-M   'P 1'
#
loop_
_entity.id
_entity.type
_entity.pdbx_description
1 polymer ?
#
loop_
_entity_poly.entity_id
_entity_poly.type
_entity_poly.pdbx_seq_one_letter_code
_entity_poly.pdbx_strand_id
1 'polypeptide(L)'
;MTTQARKQKGQTRTEHRFHNPQGAEVKTRDEAFAAQAADVSAESLSTDCKLTLHSGQVTFAIEVKYNPNTYPHVVTGGRITSGICGAPWDITGGTIGETIRLDAKRAGQGSCANTITIVGEYQNPPAYRGTYGFDGATSSFKHTTRYEC
;
A
#
# COMPACT_ATOMS: atom_id res chain seq x y z
N MET A 1 -6.29 21.56 -55.42
CA MET A 1 -7.37 20.89 -54.65
C MET A 1 -6.79 20.43 -53.33
N THR A 2 -7.32 20.99 -52.25
CA THR A 2 -7.02 20.69 -50.84
C THR A 2 -7.73 19.40 -50.38
N THR A 3 -7.55 19.06 -49.09
CA THR A 3 -8.34 18.16 -48.22
C THR A 3 -7.99 16.65 -48.24
N GLN A 4 -7.76 15.91 -47.13
CA GLN A 4 -7.86 16.12 -45.68
C GLN A 4 -6.84 15.24 -44.91
N ALA A 5 -6.18 15.79 -43.90
CA ALA A 5 -5.60 15.01 -42.81
C ALA A 5 -6.71 14.63 -41.81
N ARG A 6 -6.81 13.33 -41.49
CA ARG A 6 -7.76 12.79 -40.52
C ARG A 6 -7.46 13.35 -39.12
N LYS A 7 -8.41 14.07 -38.53
CA LYS A 7 -8.44 14.37 -37.08
C LYS A 7 -8.60 13.07 -36.30
N GLN A 8 -7.51 12.55 -35.73
CA GLN A 8 -7.60 11.62 -34.61
C GLN A 8 -8.14 12.41 -33.41
N LYS A 9 -9.33 12.06 -32.94
CA LYS A 9 -9.86 12.45 -31.63
C LYS A 9 -8.87 11.93 -30.58
N GLY A 10 -8.01 12.82 -30.11
CA GLY A 10 -7.16 12.57 -28.95
C GLY A 10 -8.03 12.14 -27.79
N GLN A 11 -7.62 11.05 -27.15
CA GLN A 11 -8.19 10.50 -25.94
C GLN A 11 -8.50 11.64 -24.97
N THR A 12 -9.73 11.66 -24.46
CA THR A 12 -10.11 12.47 -23.31
C THR A 12 -9.26 11.99 -22.14
N ARG A 13 -8.06 12.55 -22.02
CA ARG A 13 -7.20 12.37 -20.87
C ARG A 13 -8.04 12.90 -19.72
N THR A 14 -8.48 12.01 -18.84
CA THR A 14 -9.12 12.39 -17.59
C THR A 14 -8.15 13.34 -16.91
N GLU A 15 -8.40 14.65 -17.02
CA GLU A 15 -7.55 15.64 -16.37
C GLU A 15 -7.69 15.36 -14.89
N HIS A 16 -6.61 14.87 -14.27
CA HIS A 16 -6.57 14.66 -12.84
C HIS A 16 -6.72 16.05 -12.21
N ARG A 17 -7.91 16.31 -11.65
CA ARG A 17 -8.13 17.51 -10.84
C ARG A 17 -7.36 17.32 -9.55
N PHE A 18 -6.50 18.27 -9.25
CA PHE A 18 -5.78 18.31 -7.98
C PHE A 18 -6.55 19.22 -7.05
N HIS A 19 -6.84 18.75 -5.83
CA HIS A 19 -7.47 19.58 -4.80
C HIS A 19 -6.47 19.78 -3.67
N ASN A 20 -6.36 21.00 -3.16
CA ASN A 20 -5.62 21.28 -1.94
C ASN A 20 -6.42 20.78 -0.71
N PRO A 21 -5.81 20.77 0.50
CA PRO A 21 -6.50 20.35 1.72
C PRO A 21 -7.76 21.16 2.08
N GLN A 22 -7.87 22.40 1.58
CA GLN A 22 -9.05 23.25 1.74
C GLN A 22 -10.15 22.95 0.69
N GLY A 23 -9.94 21.96 -0.18
CA GLY A 23 -10.88 21.54 -1.23
C GLY A 23 -10.83 22.37 -2.51
N ALA A 24 -9.95 23.37 -2.61
CA ALA A 24 -9.80 24.20 -3.80
C ALA A 24 -9.03 23.45 -4.89
N GLU A 25 -9.50 23.56 -6.13
CA GLU A 25 -8.82 22.97 -7.29
C GLU A 25 -7.53 23.76 -7.59
N VAL A 26 -6.41 23.05 -7.73
CA VAL A 26 -5.09 23.60 -8.01
C VAL A 26 -4.52 23.02 -9.30
N LYS A 27 -3.56 23.72 -9.89
CA LYS A 27 -3.09 23.43 -11.25
C LYS A 27 -2.07 22.30 -11.28
N THR A 28 -1.39 22.07 -10.15
CA THR A 28 -0.31 21.09 -10.06
C THR A 28 -0.46 20.19 -8.85
N ARG A 29 0.10 18.99 -8.95
CA ARG A 29 0.27 18.08 -7.80
C ARG A 29 1.04 18.79 -6.70
N ASP A 30 2.20 19.35 -6.98
CA ASP A 30 3.03 19.97 -5.95
C ASP A 30 2.28 21.06 -5.18
N GLU A 31 1.41 21.86 -5.80
CA GLU A 31 0.54 22.82 -5.10
C GLU A 31 -0.49 22.15 -4.18
N ALA A 32 -1.06 21.01 -4.58
CA ALA A 32 -2.00 20.25 -3.74
C ALA A 32 -1.33 19.67 -2.50
N PHE A 33 -0.03 19.39 -2.59
CA PHE A 33 0.77 18.75 -1.54
C PHE A 33 1.70 19.75 -0.80
N ALA A 34 1.95 20.96 -1.32
CA ALA A 34 2.85 21.96 -0.72
C ALA A 34 2.26 22.61 0.55
N ALA A 35 0.92 22.67 0.66
CA ALA A 35 0.24 23.17 1.86
C ALA A 35 0.20 22.14 3.02
N GLN A 36 0.69 20.91 2.81
CA GLN A 36 0.55 19.83 3.78
C GLN A 36 1.37 19.98 5.06
N ALA A 37 2.34 20.88 5.10
CA ALA A 37 3.20 21.01 6.27
C ALA A 37 2.53 21.68 7.48
N ALA A 38 1.40 22.39 7.32
CA ALA A 38 0.81 23.20 8.40
C ALA A 38 -0.65 22.89 8.78
N ASP A 39 -1.52 22.48 7.84
CA ASP A 39 -2.98 22.46 8.07
C ASP A 39 -3.64 21.06 8.06
N VAL A 40 -2.90 19.99 7.75
CA VAL A 40 -3.45 18.63 7.78
C VAL A 40 -3.15 18.02 9.15
N SER A 41 -4.20 17.77 9.93
CA SER A 41 -4.06 17.06 11.22
C SER A 41 -3.32 15.73 11.01
N ALA A 42 -2.49 15.32 11.97
CA ALA A 42 -1.73 14.07 11.87
C ALA A 42 -2.64 12.86 11.63
N GLU A 43 -3.86 12.93 12.14
CA GLU A 43 -4.95 11.98 11.97
C GLU A 43 -5.44 11.88 10.52
N SER A 44 -5.37 12.97 9.74
CA SER A 44 -5.73 12.99 8.31
C SER A 44 -4.61 12.44 7.40
N LEU A 45 -3.43 12.16 7.96
CA LEU A 45 -2.28 11.58 7.26
C LEU A 45 -2.16 10.06 7.45
N SER A 46 -3.07 9.44 8.20
CA SER A 46 -3.03 8.00 8.49
C SER A 46 -4.43 7.40 8.49
N THR A 47 -4.62 6.33 7.73
CA THR A 47 -5.78 5.45 7.83
C THR A 47 -5.31 4.02 8.05
N ASP A 48 -6.22 3.17 8.51
CA ASP A 48 -5.95 1.77 8.80
C ASP A 48 -6.69 0.86 7.80
N CYS A 49 -6.08 -0.26 7.41
CA CYS A 49 -6.77 -1.36 6.76
C CYS A 49 -6.41 -2.70 7.41
N LYS A 50 -7.34 -3.65 7.30
CA LYS A 50 -7.16 -5.03 7.74
C LYS A 50 -6.94 -5.92 6.53
N LEU A 51 -5.93 -6.77 6.63
CA LEU A 51 -5.58 -7.74 5.60
C LEU A 51 -5.46 -9.13 6.21
N THR A 52 -5.97 -10.12 5.50
CA THR A 52 -5.72 -11.54 5.80
C THR A 52 -4.77 -12.10 4.75
N LEU A 53 -3.63 -12.67 5.15
CA LEU A 53 -2.72 -13.37 4.26
C LEU A 53 -2.86 -14.87 4.43
N HIS A 54 -3.17 -15.60 3.36
CA HIS A 54 -3.25 -17.05 3.34
C HIS A 54 -2.05 -17.66 2.59
N SER A 55 -1.41 -18.64 3.22
CA SER A 55 -0.33 -19.44 2.65
C SER A 55 -0.50 -20.90 3.06
N GLY A 56 -1.23 -21.66 2.24
CA GLY A 56 -1.59 -23.05 2.56
C GLY A 56 -2.42 -23.13 3.84
N GLN A 57 -1.87 -23.80 4.87
CA GLN A 57 -2.52 -23.96 6.19
C GLN A 57 -2.26 -22.79 7.14
N VAL A 58 -1.44 -21.82 6.72
CA VAL A 58 -1.05 -20.68 7.56
C VAL A 58 -1.85 -19.45 7.15
N THR A 59 -2.38 -18.73 8.13
CA THR A 59 -3.14 -17.50 7.92
C THR A 59 -2.62 -16.40 8.84
N PHE A 60 -2.13 -15.29 8.28
CA PHE A 60 -1.72 -14.12 9.07
C PHE A 60 -2.86 -13.10 9.14
N ALA A 61 -3.11 -12.58 10.34
CA ALA A 61 -3.93 -11.39 10.54
C ALA A 61 -3.03 -10.15 10.57
N ILE A 62 -3.32 -9.17 9.72
CA ILE A 62 -2.47 -8.00 9.50
C ILE A 62 -3.32 -6.74 9.60
N GLU A 63 -2.88 -5.78 10.39
CA GLU A 63 -3.43 -4.42 10.45
C GLU A 63 -2.36 -3.46 9.94
N VAL A 64 -2.64 -2.70 8.88
CA VAL A 64 -1.68 -1.79 8.26
C VAL A 64 -2.14 -0.36 8.43
N LYS A 65 -1.22 0.52 8.83
CA LYS A 65 -1.41 1.97 8.80
C LYS A 65 -0.74 2.54 7.56
N TYR A 66 -1.43 3.38 6.81
CA TYR A 66 -0.87 4.00 5.61
C TYR A 66 -1.39 5.42 5.40
N ASN A 67 -0.64 6.21 4.63
CA ASN A 67 -1.04 7.56 4.23
C ASN A 67 -1.98 7.51 3.02
N PRO A 68 -3.27 7.86 3.16
CA PRO A 68 -4.23 7.80 2.05
C PRO A 68 -3.97 8.88 1.00
N ASN A 69 -3.18 9.92 1.30
CA ASN A 69 -2.92 11.04 0.40
C ASN A 69 -1.81 10.76 -0.63
N THR A 70 -1.12 9.61 -0.57
CA THR A 70 -0.08 9.25 -1.53
C THR A 70 -0.54 8.12 -2.47
N TYR A 71 -0.01 8.03 -3.68
CA TYR A 71 -0.14 6.83 -4.52
C TYR A 71 1.22 6.48 -5.16
N PRO A 72 1.73 5.24 -4.98
CA PRO A 72 1.21 4.21 -4.08
C PRO A 72 1.15 4.70 -2.62
N HIS A 73 0.21 4.16 -1.84
CA HIS A 73 0.00 4.54 -0.45
C HIS A 73 1.23 4.12 0.37
N VAL A 74 1.86 5.08 1.05
CA VAL A 74 3.03 4.81 1.90
C VAL A 74 2.56 4.19 3.20
N VAL A 75 3.10 3.02 3.54
CA VAL A 75 2.83 2.36 4.82
C VAL A 75 3.63 3.06 5.91
N THR A 76 2.94 3.50 6.95
CA THR A 76 3.48 4.26 8.07
C THR A 76 3.59 3.43 9.35
N GLY A 77 2.96 2.25 9.38
CA GLY A 77 3.05 1.33 10.51
C GLY A 77 2.06 0.17 10.42
N GLY A 78 1.79 -0.46 11.55
CA GLY A 78 0.84 -1.56 11.67
C GLY A 78 1.42 -2.78 12.39
N ARG A 79 0.69 -3.88 12.40
CA ARG A 79 1.09 -5.14 13.04
C ARG A 79 0.62 -6.38 12.28
N ILE A 80 1.45 -7.41 12.30
CA ILE A 80 1.02 -8.80 12.05
C ILE A 80 0.74 -9.42 13.42
N THR A 81 -0.52 -9.68 13.72
CA THR A 81 -0.99 -9.99 15.08
C THR A 81 -1.02 -11.48 15.38
N SER A 82 -1.17 -12.34 14.37
CA SER A 82 -1.25 -13.79 14.57
C SER A 82 -0.84 -14.59 13.32
N GLY A 83 -0.76 -15.92 13.48
CA GLY A 83 -0.52 -16.86 12.38
C GLY A 83 0.94 -17.08 11.99
N ILE A 84 1.84 -16.26 12.53
CA ILE A 84 3.27 -16.29 12.27
C ILE A 84 4.03 -16.60 13.57
N CYS A 85 5.12 -17.36 13.48
CA CYS A 85 5.95 -17.61 14.66
C CYS A 85 6.44 -16.29 15.27
N GLY A 86 6.35 -16.19 16.60
CA GLY A 86 6.86 -15.03 17.34
C GLY A 86 6.07 -13.74 17.09
N ALA A 87 4.82 -13.85 16.63
CA ALA A 87 3.87 -12.74 16.68
C ALA A 87 3.79 -12.13 18.10
N PRO A 88 3.58 -10.81 18.22
CA PRO A 88 3.33 -9.85 17.14
C PRO A 88 4.60 -9.38 16.42
N TRP A 89 4.41 -8.96 15.16
CA TRP A 89 5.43 -8.26 14.37
C TRP A 89 4.96 -6.83 14.09
N ASP A 90 5.84 -5.86 14.29
CA ASP A 90 5.56 -4.45 13.99
C ASP A 90 5.91 -4.18 12.53
N ILE A 91 4.96 -3.63 11.77
CA ILE A 91 5.18 -3.18 10.40
C ILE A 91 5.94 -1.86 10.47
N THR A 92 7.08 -1.83 9.78
CA THR A 92 8.05 -0.72 9.82
C THR A 92 8.07 0.11 8.54
N GLY A 93 7.42 -0.36 7.48
CA GLY A 93 7.32 0.37 6.22
C GLY A 93 6.79 -0.49 5.08
N GLY A 94 6.75 0.11 3.90
CA GLY A 94 6.23 -0.53 2.70
C GLY A 94 5.32 0.38 1.88
N THR A 95 4.59 -0.21 0.95
CA THR A 95 3.67 0.48 0.04
C THR A 95 2.46 -0.38 -0.28
N ILE A 96 1.30 0.25 -0.49
CA ILE A 96 0.06 -0.39 -0.93
C ILE A 96 -0.45 0.32 -2.20
N GLY A 97 -0.70 -0.44 -3.26
CA GLY A 97 -1.22 0.07 -4.54
C GLY A 97 -1.41 -1.06 -5.54
N GLU A 98 -0.97 -0.88 -6.79
CA GLU A 98 -0.86 -1.96 -7.79
C GLU A 98 0.03 -3.11 -7.32
N THR A 99 1.01 -2.81 -6.46
CA THR A 99 1.78 -3.79 -5.72
C THR A 99 1.64 -3.54 -4.23
N ILE A 100 1.80 -4.60 -3.45
CA ILE A 100 1.98 -4.51 -2.01
C ILE A 100 3.42 -4.84 -1.67
N ARG A 101 3.99 -4.06 -0.75
CA ARG A 101 5.19 -4.41 -0.01
C ARG A 101 4.94 -4.09 1.46
N LEU A 102 5.14 -5.04 2.36
CA LEU A 102 5.11 -4.82 3.81
C LEU A 102 6.42 -5.35 4.40
N ASP A 103 7.13 -4.50 5.14
CA ASP A 103 8.33 -4.86 5.86
C ASP A 103 8.03 -4.81 7.36
N ALA A 104 8.18 -5.93 8.05
CA ALA A 104 7.90 -6.02 9.49
C ALA A 104 9.07 -6.63 10.26
N LYS A 105 9.18 -6.21 11.53
CA LYS A 105 10.17 -6.71 12.49
C LYS A 105 9.47 -7.36 13.65
N ARG A 106 10.03 -8.44 14.14
CA ARG A 106 9.50 -9.13 15.31
C ARG A 106 9.73 -8.29 16.58
N ALA A 107 8.72 -8.20 17.44
CA ALA A 107 8.86 -7.53 18.73
C ALA A 107 9.54 -8.42 19.80
N GLY A 108 9.41 -9.75 19.69
CA GLY A 108 9.91 -10.72 20.67
C GLY A 108 11.33 -11.27 20.45
N GLN A 109 11.84 -12.01 21.43
CA GLN A 109 13.11 -12.76 21.36
C GLN A 109 12.88 -14.27 21.15
N GLY A 110 13.88 -15.01 20.65
CA GLY A 110 13.78 -16.45 20.32
C GLY A 110 14.32 -16.82 18.94
N SER A 111 14.17 -18.09 18.57
CA SER A 111 14.81 -18.73 17.40
C SER A 111 14.13 -18.49 16.05
N CYS A 112 12.96 -17.85 16.02
CA CYS A 112 12.30 -17.52 14.76
C CYS A 112 13.02 -16.37 14.05
N ALA A 113 12.68 -16.12 12.78
CA ALA A 113 13.22 -15.01 12.01
C ALA A 113 12.98 -13.65 12.71
N ASN A 114 13.75 -12.64 12.32
CA ASN A 114 13.67 -11.29 12.90
C ASN A 114 12.98 -10.29 11.98
N THR A 115 13.09 -10.48 10.67
CA THR A 115 12.39 -9.65 9.68
C THR A 115 11.55 -10.51 8.73
N ILE A 116 10.44 -9.96 8.27
CA ILE A 116 9.59 -10.52 7.21
C ILE A 116 9.34 -9.43 6.19
N THR A 117 9.41 -9.81 4.92
CA THR A 117 9.00 -8.97 3.80
C THR A 117 7.90 -9.70 3.03
N ILE A 118 6.74 -9.07 2.89
CA ILE A 118 5.60 -9.55 2.11
C ILE A 118 5.54 -8.70 0.85
N VAL A 119 5.50 -9.33 -0.33
CA VAL A 119 5.32 -8.67 -1.61
C VAL A 119 4.17 -9.30 -2.40
N GLY A 120 3.51 -8.55 -3.25
CA GLY A 120 2.51 -9.10 -4.15
C GLY A 120 1.98 -8.10 -5.17
N GLU A 121 1.28 -8.63 -6.16
CA GLU A 121 0.66 -7.89 -7.25
C GLU A 121 -0.86 -7.92 -7.09
N TYR A 122 -1.49 -6.77 -7.31
CA TYR A 122 -2.93 -6.60 -7.16
C TYR A 122 -3.72 -7.54 -8.08
N GLN A 123 -4.80 -8.09 -7.53
CA GLN A 123 -5.77 -8.92 -8.22
C GLN A 123 -7.17 -8.37 -7.94
N ASN A 124 -8.08 -8.50 -8.90
CA ASN A 124 -9.48 -8.09 -8.78
C ASN A 124 -10.36 -9.35 -8.57
N PRO A 125 -11.25 -9.42 -7.55
CA PRO A 125 -11.58 -8.42 -6.50
C PRO A 125 -10.45 -8.20 -5.48
N PRO A 126 -10.46 -7.07 -4.73
CA PRO A 126 -9.28 -6.50 -4.05
C PRO A 126 -8.48 -7.52 -3.24
N ALA A 127 -7.38 -7.98 -3.83
CA ALA A 127 -6.48 -8.95 -3.26
C ALA A 127 -5.06 -8.75 -3.82
N TYR A 128 -4.09 -9.41 -3.22
CA TYR A 128 -2.72 -9.48 -3.71
C TYR A 128 -2.31 -10.94 -3.84
N ARG A 129 -1.69 -11.28 -4.96
CA ARG A 129 -1.00 -12.56 -5.13
C ARG A 129 0.49 -12.30 -5.12
N GLY A 130 1.24 -13.06 -4.33
CA GLY A 130 2.68 -12.85 -4.29
C GLY A 130 3.44 -13.83 -3.43
N THR A 131 4.53 -13.35 -2.86
CA THR A 131 5.41 -14.11 -1.99
C THR A 131 5.77 -13.34 -0.73
N TYR A 132 6.12 -14.06 0.33
CA TYR A 132 6.81 -13.49 1.47
C TYR A 132 8.07 -14.29 1.78
N GLY A 133 8.98 -13.67 2.50
CA GLY A 133 10.19 -14.33 3.00
C GLY A 133 10.71 -13.64 4.25
N PHE A 134 11.75 -14.24 4.81
CA PHE A 134 12.32 -13.83 6.09
C PHE A 134 13.76 -13.35 5.92
N ASP A 135 14.21 -12.50 6.85
CA ASP A 135 15.61 -12.09 7.00
C ASP A 135 16.25 -11.62 5.67
N GLY A 136 15.48 -10.86 4.89
CA GLY A 136 15.89 -10.28 3.60
C GLY A 136 15.42 -11.05 2.35
N ALA A 137 14.90 -12.27 2.50
CA ALA A 137 14.29 -12.99 1.39
C ALA A 137 12.86 -12.48 1.11
N THR A 138 12.45 -12.48 -0.16
CA THR A 138 11.10 -12.03 -0.57
C THR A 138 10.30 -13.08 -1.36
N SER A 139 10.93 -14.17 -1.79
CA SER A 139 10.38 -15.14 -2.73
C SER A 139 10.19 -16.55 -2.15
N SER A 140 10.21 -16.70 -0.83
CA SER A 140 10.23 -18.00 -0.15
C SER A 140 8.88 -18.73 -0.18
N PHE A 141 7.79 -18.03 0.14
CA PHE A 141 6.48 -18.63 0.34
C PHE A 141 5.41 -17.91 -0.45
N LYS A 142 4.68 -18.63 -1.31
CA LYS A 142 3.57 -18.07 -2.08
C LYS A 142 2.39 -17.78 -1.14
N HIS A 143 1.69 -16.68 -1.40
CA HIS A 143 0.50 -16.31 -0.64
C HIS A 143 -0.57 -15.63 -1.51
N THR A 144 -1.76 -15.55 -0.94
CA THR A 144 -2.81 -14.62 -1.35
C THR A 144 -3.20 -13.78 -0.16
N THR A 145 -3.15 -12.46 -0.30
CA THR A 145 -3.58 -11.50 0.72
C THR A 145 -4.88 -10.84 0.28
N ARG A 146 -5.87 -10.70 1.17
CA ARG A 146 -7.14 -10.04 0.86
C ARG A 146 -7.43 -8.93 1.86
N TYR A 147 -8.14 -7.90 1.41
CA TYR A 147 -8.71 -6.90 2.31
C TYR A 147 -9.88 -7.51 3.10
N GLU A 148 -9.94 -7.19 4.39
CA GLU A 148 -11.13 -7.42 5.20
C GLU A 148 -12.04 -6.18 5.13
N CYS A 149 -13.34 -6.40 4.98
CA CYS A 149 -14.37 -5.35 4.91
C CYS A 149 -15.07 -5.19 6.26
#